data_AF-A0A948SER3-F1
#
_entry.id   AF-A0A948SER3-F1
#
_cell.length_a   1.000
_cell.length_b   1.000
_cell.length_c   1.000
_cell.angle_alpha   90.00
_cell.angle_beta   90.00
_cell.angle_gamma   90.00
#
_symmetry.space_group_name_H-M   'P 1'
#
loop_
_entity.id
_entity.type
_entity.pdbx_description
1 polymer ?
#
loop_
_entity_poly.entity_id
_entity_poly.type
_entity_poly.pdbx_seq_one_letter_code
_entity_poly.pdbx_strand_id
1 'polypeptide(L)' 'MDLIKRHGGGSLSYMIQVCIPPYFEWVCVEVGTKALQEIKRQVTHIKSIYPDYLVRAFDVMSAKTLVVA' A
#
# COMPACT_ATOMS: atom_id res chain seq x y z
N MET A 1 29.88 -0.15 -12.47
CA MET A 1 29.19 0.21 -11.22
C MET A 1 28.72 -1.07 -10.58
N ASP A 2 29.60 -1.63 -9.76
CA ASP A 2 29.28 -2.69 -8.81
C ASP A 2 28.61 -2.09 -7.57
N LEU A 3 27.98 -2.95 -6.76
CA LEU A 3 27.08 -2.72 -5.60
C LEU A 3 25.60 -2.89 -5.99
N ILE A 4 24.81 -3.82 -5.45
CA ILE A 4 24.73 -4.23 -4.04
C ILE A 4 24.24 -5.70 -3.93
N LYS A 5 25.08 -6.55 -3.34
CA LYS A 5 24.63 -7.80 -2.67
C LYS A 5 24.20 -7.39 -1.26
N ARG A 6 22.90 -7.27 -1.00
CA ARG A 6 22.33 -7.15 0.35
C ARG A 6 21.34 -8.28 0.57
N HIS A 7 21.87 -9.40 1.05
CA HIS A 7 21.10 -10.37 1.83
C HIS A 7 21.07 -9.82 3.26
N GLY A 8 19.93 -9.29 3.69
CA GLY A 8 19.78 -8.68 5.02
C GLY A 8 18.48 -7.88 5.12
N GLY A 9 17.38 -8.55 5.48
CA GLY A 9 16.14 -7.97 5.99
C GLY A 9 15.67 -6.66 5.35
N GLY A 10 15.33 -6.68 4.05
CA GLY A 10 14.72 -5.53 3.40
C GLY A 10 13.35 -5.26 4.01
N SER A 11 13.24 -4.21 4.83
CA SER A 11 11.96 -3.70 5.32
C SER A 11 11.16 -3.22 4.10
N LEU A 12 10.29 -4.08 3.57
CA LEU A 12 9.39 -3.74 2.47
C LEU A 12 8.33 -2.80 3.05
N SER A 13 8.49 -1.49 2.85
CA SER A 13 7.51 -0.49 3.25
C SER A 13 6.46 -0.35 2.15
N TYR A 14 5.19 -0.40 2.53
CA TYR A 14 4.05 -0.29 1.62
C TYR A 14 3.23 0.94 1.97
N MET A 15 2.62 1.57 0.97
CA MET A 15 1.73 2.72 1.16
C MET A 15 0.31 2.33 0.76
N ILE A 16 -0.68 2.66 1.58
CA ILE A 16 -2.10 2.58 1.20
C ILE A 16 -2.54 3.97 0.78
N GLN A 17 -3.03 4.08 -0.45
CA GLN A 17 -3.60 5.30 -0.99
C GLN A 17 -5.14 5.18 -0.99
N VAL A 18 -5.81 6.19 -0.43
CA VAL A 18 -7.27 6.27 -0.37
C VAL A 18 -7.72 7.52 -1.13
N CYS A 19 -8.57 7.34 -2.14
CA CYS A 19 -9.18 8.44 -2.90
C CYS A 19 -10.52 8.81 -2.25
N ILE A 20 -10.68 10.08 -1.90
CA ILE A 20 -11.86 10.61 -1.21
C ILE A 20 -12.75 11.36 -2.22
N PRO A 21 -13.90 10.83 -2.64
CA PRO A 21 -14.88 11.59 -3.40
C PRO A 21 -15.61 12.62 -2.50
N PRO A 22 -16.08 13.76 -3.04
CA PRO A 22 -15.92 14.28 -4.41
C PRO A 22 -14.60 15.06 -4.63
N TYR A 23 -13.76 15.14 -3.60
CA TYR A 23 -12.56 15.97 -3.60
C TYR A 23 -11.41 15.37 -4.43
N PHE A 24 -11.49 14.08 -4.75
CA PHE A 24 -10.47 13.30 -5.48
C PHE A 24 -9.07 13.42 -4.87
N GLU A 25 -9.01 13.66 -3.56
CA GLU A 25 -7.75 13.76 -2.82
C GLU A 25 -7.26 12.38 -2.41
N TRP A 26 -5.95 12.15 -2.52
CA TRP A 26 -5.31 10.90 -2.15
C TRP A 26 -4.61 11.03 -0.80
N VAL A 27 -5.06 10.29 0.19
CA VAL A 27 -4.37 10.17 1.49
C VAL A 27 -3.44 8.97 1.47
N CYS A 28 -2.19 9.18 1.88
CA CYS A 28 -1.18 8.15 1.97
C CYS A 28 -1.04 7.64 3.42
N VAL A 29 -1.12 6.32 3.60
CA VAL A 29 -0.88 5.66 4.88
C VAL A 29 0.34 4.77 4.73
N GLU A 30 1.44 5.12 5.39
CA GLU A 30 2.62 4.26 5.45
C GLU A 30 2.37 3.06 6.35
N VAL A 31 2.63 1.87 5.80
CA VAL A 31 2.49 0.61 6.50
C VAL A 31 3.86 -0.08 6.45
N GLY A 32 4.39 -0.40 7.62
CA GLY A 32 5.65 -1.14 7.73
C GLY A 32 5.56 -2.53 7.09
N THR A 33 6.64 -3.31 7.21
CA THR A 33 6.76 -4.63 6.61
C THR A 33 5.61 -5.55 7.02
N LYS A 34 4.69 -5.82 6.09
CA LYS A 34 3.54 -6.69 6.29
C LYS A 34 3.43 -7.71 5.15
N ALA A 35 2.95 -8.90 5.46
CA ALA A 35 2.66 -9.92 4.45
C ALA A 35 1.51 -9.46 3.54
N LEU A 36 1.48 -9.91 2.27
CA LEU A 36 0.46 -9.51 1.28
C LEU A 36 -0.98 -9.76 1.75
N GLN A 37 -1.23 -10.84 2.50
CA GLN A 37 -2.54 -11.14 3.09
C GLN A 37 -2.99 -10.07 4.09
N GLU A 38 -2.06 -9.55 4.88
CA GLU A 38 -2.36 -8.50 5.84
C GLU A 38 -2.59 -7.16 5.13
N ILE A 39 -1.83 -6.86 4.06
CA ILE A 39 -2.10 -5.69 3.20
C ILE A 39 -3.51 -5.77 2.61
N LYS A 40 -3.91 -6.94 2.08
CA LYS A 40 -5.28 -7.18 1.61
C LYS A 40 -6.31 -6.93 2.71
N ARG A 41 -6.09 -7.48 3.91
CA ARG A 41 -6.99 -7.27 5.06
C ARG A 41 -7.17 -5.79 5.39
N GLN A 42 -6.09 -5.02 5.40
CA GLN A 42 -6.13 -3.58 5.68
C GLN A 42 -6.89 -2.81 4.59
N VAL A 43 -6.60 -3.07 3.32
CA VAL A 43 -7.29 -2.45 2.18
C VAL A 43 -8.79 -2.75 2.22
N THR A 44 -9.18 -4.02 2.44
CA THR A 44 -10.58 -4.42 2.55
C THR A 44 -11.25 -3.80 3.78
N HIS A 45 -10.56 -3.69 4.92
CA HIS A 45 -11.10 -3.06 6.12
C HIS A 45 -11.38 -1.57 5.90
N ILE A 46 -10.44 -0.83 5.33
CA ILE A 46 -10.63 0.59 4.99
C ILE A 46 -11.80 0.74 4.02
N LYS A 47 -11.88 -0.11 2.98
CA LYS A 47 -12.99 -0.12 2.03
C LYS A 47 -14.34 -0.39 2.69
N SER A 48 -14.38 -1.26 3.70
CA SER A 48 -15.63 -1.57 4.42
C SER A 48 -16.16 -0.37 5.23
N ILE A 49 -15.27 0.50 5.71
CA ILE A 49 -15.63 1.73 6.42
C ILE A 49 -16.03 2.82 5.42
N TYR A 50 -15.33 2.90 4.28
CA TYR A 50 -15.54 3.90 3.24
C TYR A 50 -15.86 3.23 1.88
N PRO A 51 -17.09 2.72 1.68
CA PRO A 51 -17.44 1.90 0.51
C PRO A 51 -17.36 2.67 -0.81
N ASP A 52 -17.57 3.98 -0.78
CA ASP A 52 -17.52 4.83 -1.97
C ASP A 52 -16.09 5.26 -2.34
N TYR A 53 -15.11 4.99 -1.48
CA TYR A 53 -13.73 5.44 -1.68
C TYR A 53 -12.96 4.39 -2.46
N LEU A 54 -12.08 4.83 -3.37
CA LEU A 54 -11.15 3.91 -4.03
C LEU A 54 -9.94 3.71 -3.13
N VAL A 55 -9.67 2.46 -2.74
CA VAL A 55 -8.56 2.12 -1.82
C VAL A 55 -7.57 1.22 -2.55
N ARG A 56 -6.28 1.59 -2.55
CA ARG A 56 -5.22 0.77 -3.16
C ARG A 56 -3.99 0.68 -2.29
N ALA A 57 -3.33 -0.47 -2.28
CA ALA A 57 -1.99 -0.63 -1.70
C ALA A 57 -0.92 -0.61 -2.78
N PHE A 58 0.16 0.11 -2.52
CA PHE A 58 1.27 0.35 -3.43
C PHE A 58 2.60 0.00 -2.76
N ASP A 59 3.44 -0.74 -3.47
CA ASP A 59 4.83 -0.99 -3.13
C ASP A 59 5.70 0.12 -3.71
N VAL A 60 6.27 0.93 -2.82
CA VAL A 60 7.09 2.08 -3.17
C VAL A 60 8.41 1.65 -3.82
N MET A 61 8.96 0.52 -3.38
CA MET A 61 10.26 0.05 -3.84
C MET A 61 10.17 -0.52 -5.25
N SER A 62 9.10 -1.26 -5.54
CA SER A 62 8.87 -1.86 -6.86
C SER A 62 8.01 -1.01 -7.79
N ALA A 63 7.47 0.11 -7.30
CA ALA A 63 6.52 0.97 -7.98
C ALA A 63 5.28 0.21 -8.51
N LYS A 64 4.80 -0.79 -7.76
CA LYS A 64 3.69 -1.67 -8.17
C LYS A 64 2.50 -1.54 -7.24
N THR A 65 1.30 -1.52 -7.82
CA THR A 65 0.06 -1.72 -7.06
C THR A 65 -0.07 -3.20 -6.70
N LEU A 66 -0.32 -3.47 -5.42
CA LEU A 66 -0.46 -4.83 -4.89
C LEU A 66 -1.91 -5.26 -4.78
N VAL A 67 -2.80 -4.34 -4.38
CA VAL A 67 -4.21 -4.61 -4.06
C VAL A 67 -5.02 -3.36 -4.39
N VAL A 68 -6.24 -3.54 -4.89
CA VAL A 68 -7.25 -2.50 -5.09
C VAL A 68 -8.59 -3.00 -4.57
N ALA A 69 -9.37 -2.14 -3.92
CA ALA A 69 -10.73 -2.40 -3.44
C ALA A 69 -11.63 -1.17 -3.59
#